data_AF-A0A109UV86-F1
#
_entry.id   AF-A0A109UV86-F1
#
_cell.length_a   1.000
_cell.length_b   1.000
_cell.length_c   1.000
_cell.angle_alpha   90.00
_cell.angle_beta   90.00
_cell.angle_gamma   90.00
#
_symmetry.space_group_name_H-M   'P 1'
#
loop_
_entity.id
_entity.type
_entity.pdbx_description
1 polymer ?
#
loop_
_entity_poly.entity_id
_entity_poly.type
_entity_poly.pdbx_seq_one_letter_code
_entity_poly.pdbx_strand_id
1 'polypeptide(L)'
;MSKKYIYLIILLCLIAVAGVAAYTFTTSNYFTVGSSQVKVPNGYAILKQSEHGVKLVNGDSKITIYQTNNDTDKSIKEYTQRYKKNELSIKEEKVGNAKVTKIILKDPKTNKTKITHFFFDKDNKPYHIFIRGKYNDDVVKSIINDL
;
A
#
# COMPACT_ATOMS: atom_id res chain seq x y z
N MET A 1 41.39 -30.26 -2.13
CA MET A 1 40.68 -29.56 -1.03
C MET A 1 40.29 -30.61 0.01
N SER A 2 40.67 -30.47 1.28
CA SER A 2 40.30 -31.46 2.30
C SER A 2 38.78 -31.46 2.53
N LYS A 3 38.18 -32.64 2.83
CA LYS A 3 36.73 -32.77 3.07
C LYS A 3 36.21 -31.77 4.13
N LYS A 4 37.06 -31.39 5.09
CA LYS A 4 36.74 -30.41 6.14
C LYS A 4 36.42 -29.02 5.58
N TYR A 5 37.10 -28.60 4.51
CA TYR A 5 36.83 -27.31 3.86
C TYR A 5 35.51 -27.32 3.07
N ILE A 6 35.12 -28.47 2.51
CA ILE A 6 33.84 -28.61 1.79
C ILE A 6 32.67 -28.48 2.78
N TYR A 7 32.76 -29.13 3.94
CA TYR A 7 31.73 -29.00 4.99
C TYR A 7 31.64 -27.57 5.54
N LEU A 8 32.78 -26.88 5.67
CA LEU A 8 32.81 -25.48 6.11
C LEU A 8 32.07 -24.54 5.13
N ILE A 9 32.28 -24.74 3.82
CA ILE A 9 31.63 -23.94 2.78
C ILE A 9 30.12 -24.18 2.76
N ILE A 10 29.69 -25.45 2.86
CA ILE A 10 28.26 -25.80 2.92
C ILE A 10 27.60 -25.17 4.15
N LEU A 11 28.26 -25.21 5.31
CA LEU A 11 27.76 -24.58 6.54
C LEU A 11 27.64 -23.06 6.39
N LEU A 12 28.62 -22.40 5.80
CA LEU A 12 28.58 -20.95 5.51
C LEU A 12 27.43 -20.59 4.55
N CYS A 13 27.21 -21.39 3.51
CA CYS A 13 26.06 -21.21 2.62
C CYS A 13 24.73 -21.38 3.35
N LEU A 14 24.60 -22.38 4.24
CA LEU A 14 23.39 -22.57 5.04
C LEU A 14 23.12 -21.42 6.00
N ILE A 15 24.17 -20.89 6.66
CA ILE A 15 24.05 -19.71 7.53
C ILE A 15 23.66 -18.47 6.73
N ALA A 16 24.22 -18.27 5.54
CA ALA A 16 23.85 -17.16 4.66
C ALA A 16 22.39 -17.26 4.21
N VAL A 17 21.92 -18.44 3.81
CA VAL A 17 20.52 -18.69 3.42
C VAL A 17 19.59 -18.48 4.62
N ALA A 18 19.94 -19.00 5.79
CA ALA A 18 19.17 -18.81 7.02
C ALA A 18 19.15 -17.35 7.48
N GLY A 19 20.25 -16.63 7.34
CA GLY A 19 20.35 -15.20 7.67
C GLY A 19 19.49 -14.33 6.75
N VAL A 20 19.49 -14.61 5.44
CA VAL A 20 18.60 -13.93 4.48
C VAL A 20 17.13 -14.25 4.78
N ALA A 21 16.80 -15.50 5.06
CA ALA A 21 15.45 -15.90 5.45
C ALA A 21 15.01 -15.19 6.75
N ALA A 22 15.84 -15.20 7.80
CA ALA A 22 15.55 -14.53 9.06
C ALA A 22 15.35 -13.02 8.88
N TYR A 23 16.18 -12.36 8.06
CA TYR A 23 16.03 -10.93 7.76
C TYR A 23 14.68 -10.62 7.08
N THR A 24 14.23 -11.47 6.15
CA THR A 24 12.88 -11.34 5.55
C THR A 24 11.73 -11.59 6.53
N PHE A 25 11.96 -12.36 7.60
CA PHE A 25 10.94 -12.65 8.62
C PHE A 25 10.86 -11.60 9.75
N THR A 26 11.89 -10.76 9.94
CA THR A 26 11.94 -9.81 11.08
C THR A 26 11.36 -8.42 10.82
N THR A 27 11.00 -8.07 9.58
CA THR A 27 10.14 -6.91 9.36
C THR A 27 8.73 -7.30 9.77
N SER A 28 8.20 -6.69 10.83
CA SER A 28 6.81 -6.89 11.28
C SER A 28 5.88 -7.07 10.09
N ASN A 29 5.16 -8.20 10.04
CA ASN A 29 4.15 -8.50 9.02
C ASN A 29 2.96 -7.53 9.08
N TYR A 30 2.99 -6.55 9.98
CA TYR A 30 1.95 -5.59 10.22
C TYR A 30 2.53 -4.18 10.35
N PHE A 31 1.75 -3.20 9.91
CA PHE A 31 1.98 -1.79 10.16
C PHE A 31 0.75 -1.17 10.82
N THR A 32 0.93 0.00 11.42
CA THR A 32 -0.15 0.72 12.09
C THR A 32 -0.49 1.98 11.30
N VAL A 33 -1.79 2.24 11.11
CA VAL A 33 -2.31 3.50 10.58
C VAL A 33 -3.37 4.00 11.54
N GLY A 34 -3.05 5.05 12.30
CA GLY A 34 -3.90 5.50 13.40
C GLY A 34 -4.01 4.43 14.49
N SER A 35 -5.21 3.93 14.74
CA SER A 35 -5.42 2.83 15.70
C SER A 35 -5.49 1.45 15.05
N SER A 36 -5.46 1.38 13.72
CA SER A 36 -5.71 0.13 12.99
C SER A 36 -4.39 -0.59 12.70
N GLN A 37 -4.36 -1.90 12.91
CA GLN A 37 -3.22 -2.76 12.58
C GLN A 37 -3.51 -3.51 11.29
N VAL A 38 -2.69 -3.27 10.27
CA VAL A 38 -2.92 -3.80 8.91
C VAL A 38 -1.78 -4.70 8.53
N LYS A 39 -2.09 -5.84 7.90
CA LYS A 39 -1.07 -6.76 7.41
C LYS A 39 -0.33 -6.16 6.21
N VAL A 40 0.99 -6.23 6.21
CA VAL A 40 1.81 -5.92 5.04
C VAL A 40 1.45 -6.91 3.93
N PRO A 41 0.96 -6.45 2.77
CA PRO A 41 0.62 -7.35 1.68
C PRO A 41 1.84 -8.09 1.13
N ASN A 42 1.65 -9.32 0.67
CA ASN A 42 2.73 -10.13 0.12
C ASN A 42 3.46 -9.40 -1.03
N GLY A 43 4.79 -9.42 -0.97
CA GLY A 43 5.66 -8.76 -1.95
C GLY A 43 5.79 -7.24 -1.79
N TYR A 44 5.11 -6.63 -0.81
CA TYR A 44 5.32 -5.23 -0.47
C TYR A 44 6.30 -5.07 0.70
N ALA A 45 7.14 -4.04 0.61
CA ALA A 45 8.01 -3.60 1.70
C ALA A 45 7.53 -2.24 2.24
N ILE A 46 7.72 -2.00 3.54
CA ILE A 46 7.47 -0.69 4.17
C ILE A 46 8.66 0.24 3.85
N LEU A 47 8.40 1.33 3.13
CA LEU A 47 9.40 2.37 2.86
C LEU A 47 9.48 3.42 3.96
N LYS A 48 8.33 3.78 4.53
CA LYS A 48 8.21 4.81 5.57
C LYS A 48 6.94 4.56 6.37
N GLN A 49 7.01 4.79 7.68
CA GLN A 49 5.87 4.73 8.57
C GLN A 49 5.87 5.94 9.51
N SER A 50 4.68 6.40 9.83
CA SER A 50 4.37 7.38 10.87
C SER A 50 3.11 6.94 11.60
N GLU A 51 2.76 7.62 12.68
CA GLU A 51 1.54 7.34 13.46
C GLU A 51 0.27 7.28 12.58
N HIS A 52 0.11 8.22 11.65
CA HIS A 52 -1.10 8.34 10.85
C HIS A 52 -0.99 7.73 9.45
N GLY A 53 0.10 7.05 9.10
CA GLY A 53 0.23 6.55 7.73
C GLY A 53 1.49 5.76 7.43
N VAL A 54 1.43 5.03 6.32
CA VAL A 54 2.51 4.18 5.82
C VAL A 54 2.69 4.36 4.33
N LYS A 55 3.90 4.13 3.85
CA LYS A 55 4.22 3.99 2.43
C LYS A 55 4.76 2.58 2.18
N LEU A 56 4.11 1.86 1.27
CA LEU A 56 4.48 0.52 0.81
C LEU A 56 5.01 0.58 -0.63
N VAL A 57 5.93 -0.32 -0.97
CA VAL A 57 6.47 -0.46 -2.33
C VAL A 57 6.52 -1.92 -2.78
N ASN A 58 6.22 -2.15 -4.06
CA ASN A 58 6.47 -3.41 -4.75
C ASN A 58 6.81 -3.10 -6.21
N GLY A 59 8.08 -3.19 -6.57
CA GLY A 59 8.58 -2.72 -7.88
C GLY A 59 8.21 -1.25 -8.14
N ASP A 60 7.49 -1.01 -9.23
CA ASP A 60 7.01 0.33 -9.61
C ASP A 60 5.73 0.77 -8.87
N SER A 61 5.08 -0.14 -8.14
CA SER A 61 3.87 0.17 -7.35
C SER A 61 4.26 0.86 -6.05
N LYS A 62 3.68 2.04 -5.80
CA LYS A 62 3.82 2.77 -4.55
C LYS A 62 2.44 3.06 -3.98
N ILE A 63 2.16 2.48 -2.81
CA ILE A 63 0.91 2.68 -2.07
C ILE A 63 1.23 3.54 -0.85
N THR A 64 0.50 4.63 -0.65
CA THR A 64 0.55 5.44 0.56
C THR A 64 -0.82 5.40 1.21
N ILE A 65 -0.87 5.05 2.48
CA ILE A 65 -2.10 4.88 3.26
C ILE A 65 -2.01 5.86 4.41
N TYR A 66 -3.06 6.62 4.67
CA TYR A 66 -3.13 7.44 5.87
C TYR A 66 -4.55 7.61 6.38
N GLN A 67 -4.67 7.70 7.70
CA GLN A 67 -5.85 8.24 8.36
C GLN A 67 -5.78 9.76 8.29
N THR A 68 -6.87 10.40 7.91
CA THR A 68 -6.99 11.87 7.88
C THR A 68 -7.92 12.34 9.00
N ASN A 69 -7.92 13.64 9.26
CA ASN A 69 -8.93 14.29 10.11
C ASN A 69 -9.94 15.09 9.28
N ASN A 70 -9.77 15.11 7.96
CA ASN A 70 -10.67 15.79 7.05
C ASN A 70 -11.87 14.90 6.74
N ASP A 71 -13.04 15.51 6.66
CA ASP A 71 -14.24 14.90 6.11
C ASP A 71 -13.98 14.30 4.72
N THR A 72 -14.48 13.08 4.50
CA THR A 72 -14.26 12.30 3.27
C THR A 72 -14.88 12.98 2.05
N ASP A 73 -16.13 13.44 2.16
CA ASP A 73 -16.84 14.09 1.06
C ASP A 73 -16.20 15.44 0.69
N LYS A 74 -15.78 16.22 1.68
CA LYS A 74 -15.01 17.44 1.47
C LYS A 74 -13.69 17.16 0.76
N SER A 75 -12.97 16.11 1.16
CA SER A 75 -11.70 15.71 0.54
C SER A 75 -11.89 15.30 -0.93
N ILE A 76 -12.95 14.54 -1.24
CA ILE A 76 -13.34 14.17 -2.61
C ILE A 76 -13.64 15.43 -3.43
N LYS A 77 -14.44 16.35 -2.88
CA LYS A 77 -14.82 17.61 -3.55
C LYS A 77 -13.60 18.49 -3.83
N GLU A 78 -12.71 18.68 -2.86
CA GLU A 78 -11.48 19.46 -3.04
C GLU A 78 -10.55 18.84 -4.09
N TYR A 79 -10.42 17.50 -4.09
CA TYR A 79 -9.59 16.79 -5.06
C TYR A 79 -10.15 16.94 -6.49
N THR A 80 -11.44 16.66 -6.68
CA THR A 80 -12.11 16.78 -7.98
C THR A 80 -12.06 18.21 -8.52
N GLN A 81 -12.24 19.22 -7.67
CA GLN A 81 -12.11 20.63 -8.05
C GLN A 81 -10.68 20.99 -8.47
N ARG A 82 -9.67 20.53 -7.73
CA ARG A 82 -8.25 20.76 -8.04
C ARG A 82 -7.86 20.21 -9.40
N TYR A 83 -8.40 19.05 -9.76
CA TYR A 83 -8.08 18.34 -11.01
C TYR A 83 -9.19 18.42 -12.06
N LYS A 84 -10.11 19.40 -11.96
CA LYS A 84 -11.24 19.57 -12.89
C LYS A 84 -10.84 19.72 -14.37
N LYS A 85 -9.59 20.11 -14.63
CA LYS A 85 -9.03 20.28 -15.98
C LYS A 85 -8.37 18.99 -16.52
N ASN A 86 -8.34 17.93 -15.72
CA ASN A 86 -7.77 16.64 -16.08
C ASN A 86 -8.88 15.63 -16.38
N GLU A 87 -8.54 14.57 -17.13
CA GLU A 87 -9.45 13.43 -17.27
C GLU A 87 -9.47 12.62 -15.97
N LEU A 88 -10.61 12.70 -15.28
CA LEU A 88 -10.89 11.98 -14.04
C LEU A 88 -11.94 10.90 -14.30
N SER A 89 -11.70 9.69 -13.82
CA SER A 89 -12.74 8.67 -13.67
C SER A 89 -13.05 8.50 -12.19
N ILE A 90 -14.29 8.76 -11.81
CA ILE A 90 -14.80 8.59 -10.45
C ILE A 90 -15.68 7.34 -10.44
N LYS A 91 -15.46 6.45 -9.49
CA LYS A 91 -16.25 5.24 -9.29
C LYS A 91 -16.54 5.08 -7.81
N GLU A 92 -17.77 4.72 -7.48
CA GLU A 92 -18.13 4.29 -6.13
C GLU A 92 -18.15 2.76 -6.10
N GLU A 93 -17.58 2.19 -5.06
CA GLU A 93 -17.60 0.75 -4.81
C GLU A 93 -17.77 0.46 -3.32
N LYS A 94 -18.21 -0.76 -3.00
CA LYS A 94 -18.32 -1.22 -1.62
C LYS A 94 -17.21 -2.23 -1.34
N VAL A 95 -16.47 -2.03 -0.26
CA VAL A 95 -15.43 -2.95 0.20
C VAL A 95 -15.72 -3.30 1.65
N GLY A 96 -16.16 -4.53 1.89
CA GLY A 96 -16.72 -4.92 3.19
C GLY A 96 -17.92 -4.04 3.55
N ASN A 97 -17.82 -3.32 4.66
CA ASN A 97 -18.84 -2.37 5.11
C ASN A 97 -18.55 -0.91 4.73
N ALA A 98 -17.39 -0.62 4.14
CA ALA A 98 -17.01 0.73 3.74
C ALA A 98 -17.55 1.07 2.34
N LYS A 99 -18.12 2.27 2.19
CA LYS A 99 -18.37 2.89 0.88
C LYS A 99 -17.09 3.61 0.45
N VAL A 100 -16.56 3.25 -0.70
CA VAL A 100 -15.27 3.73 -1.20
C VAL A 100 -15.47 4.53 -2.47
N THR A 101 -14.96 5.76 -2.48
CA THR A 101 -14.87 6.59 -3.68
C THR A 101 -13.49 6.48 -4.27
N LYS A 102 -13.41 5.84 -5.45
CA LYS A 102 -12.20 5.66 -6.24
C LYS A 102 -12.10 6.74 -7.30
N ILE A 103 -11.00 7.50 -7.30
CA ILE A 103 -10.72 8.54 -8.28
C ILE A 103 -9.45 8.17 -9.04
N ILE A 104 -9.55 8.01 -10.35
CA ILE A 104 -8.45 7.65 -11.24
C ILE A 104 -8.10 8.88 -12.08
N LEU A 105 -6.86 9.34 -11.93
CA LEU A 105 -6.27 10.38 -12.77
C LEU A 105 -5.53 9.70 -13.93
N LYS A 106 -5.95 10.00 -15.16
CA LYS A 106 -5.31 9.48 -16.36
C LYS A 106 -4.36 10.50 -16.98
N ASP A 107 -3.35 9.99 -17.67
CA ASP A 107 -2.50 10.81 -18.52
C ASP A 107 -3.28 11.21 -19.79
N PRO A 108 -3.42 12.50 -20.11
CA PRO A 108 -4.26 12.96 -21.22
C PRO A 108 -3.73 12.58 -22.60
N LYS A 109 -2.44 12.23 -22.73
CA LYS A 109 -1.82 11.85 -24.00
C LYS A 109 -1.89 10.35 -24.25
N THR A 110 -1.81 9.54 -23.20
CA THR A 110 -1.72 8.07 -23.31
C THR A 110 -2.94 7.32 -22.77
N ASN A 111 -3.86 8.02 -22.10
CA ASN A 111 -5.02 7.46 -21.39
C ASN A 111 -4.64 6.41 -20.31
N LYS A 112 -3.35 6.32 -19.95
CA LYS A 112 -2.86 5.39 -18.93
C LYS A 112 -3.13 5.96 -17.54
N THR A 113 -3.47 5.08 -16.60
CA THR A 113 -3.60 5.44 -15.18
C THR A 113 -2.29 5.98 -14.66
N LYS A 114 -2.29 7.24 -14.21
CA LYS A 114 -1.14 7.87 -13.59
C LYS A 114 -1.17 7.65 -12.08
N ILE A 115 -2.34 7.90 -11.50
CA ILE A 115 -2.56 7.88 -10.04
C ILE A 115 -3.98 7.40 -9.77
N THR A 116 -4.13 6.58 -8.73
CA THR A 116 -5.44 6.18 -8.18
C THR A 116 -5.55 6.62 -6.73
N HIS A 117 -6.69 7.20 -6.38
CA HIS A 117 -7.04 7.60 -5.03
C HIS A 117 -8.26 6.82 -4.56
N PHE A 118 -8.29 6.42 -3.29
CA PHE A 118 -9.44 5.82 -2.63
C PHE A 118 -9.73 6.62 -1.37
N PHE A 119 -10.93 7.18 -1.29
CA PHE A 119 -11.43 7.92 -0.13
C PHE A 119 -12.59 7.16 0.48
N PHE A 120 -12.57 6.95 1.78
CA PHE A 120 -13.61 6.22 2.48
C PHE A 120 -13.57 6.48 3.98
N ASP A 121 -14.72 6.30 4.62
CA ASP A 121 -14.83 6.23 6.07
C ASP A 121 -14.93 4.78 6.51
N LYS A 122 -14.22 4.44 7.58
CA LYS A 122 -14.37 3.16 8.25
C LYS A 122 -14.26 3.37 9.76
N ASP A 123 -15.19 2.79 10.51
CA ASP A 123 -15.30 2.95 11.96
C ASP A 123 -15.24 4.42 12.41
N ASN A 124 -15.97 5.29 11.69
CA ASN A 124 -16.02 6.75 11.88
C ASN A 124 -14.67 7.48 11.73
N LYS A 125 -13.71 6.86 11.03
CA LYS A 125 -12.42 7.46 10.71
C LYS A 125 -12.25 7.60 9.20
N PRO A 126 -11.88 8.79 8.71
CA PRO A 126 -11.65 8.99 7.28
C PRO A 126 -10.25 8.50 6.92
N TYR A 127 -10.17 7.74 5.83
CA TYR A 127 -8.94 7.20 5.29
C TYR A 127 -8.77 7.63 3.83
N HIS A 128 -7.50 7.77 3.44
CA HIS A 128 -7.14 8.00 2.06
C HIS A 128 -5.97 7.08 1.66
N ILE A 129 -6.21 6.26 0.66
CA ILE A 129 -5.18 5.48 -0.02
C ILE A 129 -4.83 6.14 -1.36
N PHE A 130 -3.55 6.42 -1.54
CA PHE A 130 -2.98 6.96 -2.75
C PHE A 130 -2.04 5.94 -3.40
N ILE A 131 -2.22 5.68 -4.69
CA ILE A 131 -1.43 4.70 -5.44
C ILE A 131 -0.85 5.33 -6.69
N ARG A 132 0.46 5.14 -6.88
CA ARG A 132 1.17 5.44 -8.12
C ARG A 132 1.69 4.15 -8.74
N GLY A 133 1.48 3.98 -10.05
CA GLY A 133 1.87 2.78 -10.78
C GLY A 133 0.76 1.74 -10.89
N LYS A 134 1.13 0.54 -11.39
CA LYS A 134 0.22 -0.61 -11.45
C LYS A 134 0.03 -1.19 -10.05
N TYR A 135 -1.18 -1.64 -9.74
CA TYR A 135 -1.48 -2.26 -8.46
C TYR A 135 -2.49 -3.39 -8.63
N ASN A 136 -2.53 -4.29 -7.63
CA ASN A 136 -3.54 -5.33 -7.55
C ASN A 136 -4.72 -4.81 -6.71
N ASP A 137 -5.93 -4.84 -7.27
CA ASP A 137 -7.14 -4.35 -6.63
C ASP A 137 -7.50 -5.14 -5.35
N ASP A 138 -7.21 -6.45 -5.33
CA ASP A 138 -7.43 -7.32 -4.16
C ASP A 138 -6.54 -6.93 -2.99
N VAL A 139 -5.31 -6.47 -3.26
CA VAL A 139 -4.40 -5.97 -2.23
C VAL A 139 -4.99 -4.71 -1.56
N VAL A 140 -5.56 -3.81 -2.36
CA VAL A 140 -6.17 -2.57 -1.84
C VAL A 140 -7.42 -2.92 -1.02
N LYS A 141 -8.25 -3.83 -1.52
CA LYS A 141 -9.44 -4.29 -0.80
C LYS A 141 -9.09 -4.96 0.53
N SER A 142 -8.03 -5.78 0.57
CA SER A 142 -7.53 -6.37 1.81
C SER A 142 -7.09 -5.30 2.81
N ILE A 143 -6.34 -4.29 2.36
CA ILE A 143 -5.93 -3.16 3.22
C ILE A 143 -7.15 -2.44 3.78
N ILE A 144 -8.15 -2.12 2.93
CA ILE A 144 -9.38 -1.44 3.36
C ILE A 144 -10.17 -2.30 4.36
N ASN A 145 -10.16 -3.62 4.21
CA ASN A 145 -10.82 -4.54 5.14
C ASN A 145 -10.10 -4.66 6.49
N ASP A 146 -8.78 -4.46 6.53
CA ASP A 146 -7.98 -4.49 7.76
C ASP A 146 -7.95 -3.15 8.52
N LEU A 147 -8.16 -2.03 7.82
CA LEU A 147 -8.22 -0.68 8.41
C LEU A 147 -9.43 -0.50 9.32
#